data_AF-A0A955N1J1-F1
#
_entry.id   AF-A0A955N1J1-F1
#
_cell.length_a   1.000
_cell.length_b   1.000
_cell.length_c   1.000
_cell.angle_alpha   90.00
_cell.angle_beta   90.00
_cell.angle_gamma   90.00
#
_symmetry.space_group_name_H-M   'P 1'
#
loop_
_entity.id
_entity.type
_entity.pdbx_description
1 polymer ?
#
loop_
_entity_poly.entity_id
_entity_poly.type
_entity_poly.pdbx_seq_one_letter_code
_entity_poly.pdbx_strand_id
1 'polypeptide(L)' 'VPTVALFGSTSAPEIEAAGPLEKVVSPVDCICCYLKECDKQPFCMDVLTPEMVAKRIEEANWLTQPSMKD' A
#
# COMPACT_ATOMS: atom_id res chain seq x y z
N VAL A 1 -10.50 11.50 -0.32
CA VAL A 1 -9.10 11.78 -0.72
C VAL A 1 -8.53 10.50 -1.31
N PRO A 2 -8.06 10.49 -2.56
CA PRO A 2 -7.40 9.32 -3.13
C PRO A 2 -6.19 8.93 -2.28
N THR A 3 -6.02 7.64 -1.99
CA THR A 3 -5.02 7.15 -1.04
C THR A 3 -4.16 6.04 -1.66
N VAL A 4 -2.85 6.13 -1.48
CA VAL A 4 -1.92 5.02 -1.72
C VAL A 4 -1.47 4.50 -0.36
N ALA A 5 -1.87 3.28 -0.02
CA ALA A 5 -1.57 2.66 1.27
C ALA A 5 -0.48 1.59 1.15
N LEU A 6 0.41 1.56 2.13
CA LEU A 6 1.54 0.65 2.24
C LEU A 6 1.14 -0.56 3.11
N PHE A 7 1.37 -1.78 2.62
CA PHE A 7 1.03 -3.01 3.30
C PHE A 7 2.28 -3.86 3.56
N GLY A 8 2.69 -3.91 4.82
CA GLY A 8 3.71 -4.83 5.34
C GLY A 8 3.08 -5.97 6.15
N SER A 9 2.90 -5.75 7.45
CA SER A 9 2.34 -6.75 8.37
C SER A 9 0.81 -6.84 8.38
N THR A 10 0.14 -5.99 7.61
CA THR A 10 -1.32 -5.89 7.50
C THR A 10 -1.81 -6.62 6.25
N SER A 11 -2.94 -7.31 6.35
CA SER A 11 -3.53 -8.08 5.24
C SER A 11 -4.11 -7.14 4.19
N ALA A 12 -3.49 -7.12 3.01
CA ALA A 12 -3.99 -6.32 1.89
C ALA A 12 -5.41 -6.73 1.42
N PRO A 13 -5.78 -8.03 1.36
CA PRO A 13 -7.14 -8.43 0.99
C PRO A 13 -8.23 -8.00 1.99
N GLU A 14 -7.92 -7.90 3.28
CA GLU A 14 -8.92 -7.58 4.32
C GLU A 14 -9.32 -6.10 4.36
N ILE A 15 -8.46 -5.21 3.86
CA ILE A 15 -8.66 -3.77 4.00
C ILE A 15 -9.30 -3.18 2.74
N GLU A 16 -10.47 -2.59 2.90
CA GLU A 16 -11.15 -1.81 1.86
C GLU A 16 -11.16 -0.32 2.22
N ALA A 17 -11.51 0.53 1.25
CA ALA A 17 -11.65 1.97 1.47
C ALA A 17 -13.00 2.48 0.98
N ALA A 18 -13.53 3.49 1.67
CA ALA A 18 -14.72 4.23 1.25
C ALA A 18 -14.48 5.14 0.02
N GLY A 19 -13.26 5.21 -0.49
CA GLY A 19 -12.88 5.99 -1.67
C GLY A 19 -11.72 5.33 -2.43
N PRO A 20 -11.17 6.00 -3.47
CA PRO A 20 -10.12 5.43 -4.30
C PRO A 20 -8.90 5.02 -3.46
N LEU A 21 -8.51 3.75 -3.57
CA LEU A 21 -7.41 3.16 -2.83
C LEU A 21 -6.54 2.34 -3.77
N GLU A 22 -5.26 2.66 -3.80
CA GLU A 22 -4.24 1.77 -4.31
C GLU A 22 -3.41 1.19 -3.18
N LYS A 23 -3.03 -0.08 -3.35
CA LYS A 23 -2.28 -0.84 -2.35
C LYS A 23 -0.90 -1.15 -2.88
N VAL A 24 0.13 -0.76 -2.14
CA VAL A 24 1.51 -1.18 -2.36
C VAL A 24 1.83 -2.26 -1.34
N VAL A 25 1.99 -3.49 -1.80
CA VAL A 25 2.17 -4.66 -0.93
C VAL A 25 3.63 -5.06 -0.92
N SER A 26 4.16 -5.30 0.28
CA SER A 26 5.50 -5.83 0.47
C SER A 26 5.70 -7.12 -0.33
N PRO A 27 6.82 -7.28 -1.04
CA PRO A 27 7.12 -8.52 -1.76
C PRO A 27 7.59 -9.65 -0.82
N VAL A 28 7.88 -9.34 0.45
CA VAL A 28 8.17 -10.37 1.45
C VAL A 28 6.89 -11.15 1.72
N ASP A 29 6.99 -12.48 1.63
CA ASP A 29 5.91 -13.42 1.96
C ASP A 29 5.68 -13.43 3.48
N CYS A 30 5.03 -12.37 3.96
CA CYS A 30 4.69 -12.17 5.36
C CYS A 30 3.28 -12.73 5.59
N ILE A 31 3.11 -13.47 6.69
CA ILE A 31 1.82 -14.03 7.10
C ILE A 31 0.76 -12.97 7.50
N CYS A 32 1.01 -11.68 7.25
CA CYS A 32 0.16 -10.57 7.68
C CYS A 32 -0.14 -10.65 9.19
N CYS A 33 0.93 -10.68 9.99
CA CYS A 33 0.86 -11.13 11.38
C CYS A 33 0.15 -10.16 12.34
N TYR A 34 -0.05 -8.89 11.97
CA TYR A 34 -0.58 -7.82 12.85
C TYR A 34 0.15 -7.67 14.20
N LEU A 35 1.35 -8.23 14.34
CA LEU A 35 2.12 -8.15 15.58
C LEU A 35 2.68 -6.74 15.77
N LYS A 36 2.75 -6.30 17.03
CA LYS A 36 3.40 -5.05 17.41
C LYS A 36 4.91 -5.10 17.23
N GLU A 37 5.49 -6.28 17.36
CA GLU A 37 6.91 -6.54 17.22
C GLU A 37 7.11 -7.77 16.33
N CYS A 38 8.10 -7.71 15.45
CA CYS A 38 8.44 -8.77 14.51
C CYS A 38 9.94 -9.03 14.59
N ASP A 39 10.33 -10.30 14.53
CA ASP A 39 11.73 -10.75 14.55
C ASP A 39 12.21 -11.24 13.17
N LYS A 40 11.36 -11.15 12.15
CA LYS A 40 11.65 -11.63 10.79
C LYS A 40 12.42 -10.58 10.01
N GLN A 41 13.48 -11.01 9.33
CA GLN A 41 14.32 -10.16 8.49
C GLN A 41 14.28 -10.64 7.03
N PRO A 42 14.24 -9.72 6.05
CA PRO A 42 14.09 -8.28 6.23
C PRO A 42 12.69 -7.91 6.78
N PHE A 43 12.56 -6.77 7.47
CA PHE A 43 11.25 -6.29 7.90
C PHE A 43 10.40 -5.92 6.66
N CYS A 44 9.15 -6.40 6.62
CA CYS A 44 8.27 -6.23 5.47
C CYS A 44 7.99 -4.76 5.09
N MET A 45 8.03 -3.82 6.05
CA MET A 45 7.89 -2.40 5.75
C MET A 45 9.17 -1.77 5.18
N ASP A 46 10.34 -2.30 5.53
CA ASP A 46 11.64 -1.72 5.14
C ASP A 46 12.00 -2.00 3.67
N VAL A 47 11.38 -3.03 3.08
CA VAL A 47 11.59 -3.38 1.66
C VAL A 47 10.71 -2.58 0.71
N LEU A 48 9.76 -1.80 1.23
CA LEU A 48 8.92 -0.91 0.43
C LEU A 48 9.71 0.35 0.07
N THR A 49 9.85 0.63 -1.22
CA THR A 49 10.66 1.77 -1.68
C THR A 49 9.80 2.92 -2.20
N PRO A 50 10.34 4.16 -2.23
CA PRO A 50 9.67 5.30 -2.84
C PRO A 50 9.27 5.05 -4.31
N GLU A 51 10.07 4.30 -5.06
CA GLU A 51 9.81 3.98 -6.48
C GLU A 51 8.58 3.09 -6.62
N MET A 52 8.35 2.14 -5.70
CA MET A 52 7.14 1.32 -5.68
C MET A 52 5.89 2.18 -5.47
N VAL A 53 5.99 3.21 -4.62
CA VAL A 53 4.91 4.16 -4.36
C VAL A 53 4.67 5.06 -5.57
N ALA A 54 5.74 5.65 -6.13
CA ALA A 54 5.67 6.51 -7.30
C ALA A 54 5.02 5.79 -8.50
N LYS A 55 5.47 4.57 -8.78
CA LYS A 55 4.88 3.72 -9.82
C LYS A 55 3.37 3.54 -9.61
N ARG A 56 2.95 3.28 -8.37
CA ARG A 56 1.52 3.09 -8.06
C ARG A 56 0.70 4.36 -8.28
N ILE A 57 1.27 5.52 -7.92
CA ILE A 57 0.63 6.83 -8.17
C ILE A 57 0.47 7.08 -9.67
N GLU A 58 1.49 6.77 -10.46
CA GLU A 58 1.46 6.89 -11.92
C GLU A 58 0.39 5.98 -12.53
N GLU A 59 0.36 4.70 -12.12
CA GLU A 59 -0.63 3.72 -12.59
C GLU A 59 -2.07 4.10 -12.19
N ALA A 60 -2.27 4.69 -11.01
CA ALA A 60 -3.57 5.14 -10.55
C ALA A 60 -4.15 6.27 -11.43
N ASN A 61 -3.27 7.05 -12.08
CA ASN A 61 -3.63 8.13 -13.00
C ASN A 61 -4.61 9.16 -12.40
N TRP A 62 -4.55 9.39 -11.08
CA TRP A 62 -5.44 10.32 -10.38
C TRP A 62 -5.02 11.79 -10.51
N LEU A 63 -3.75 12.05 -10.83
CA LEU A 63 -3.18 13.40 -10.92
C LEU A 63 -3.49 14.11 -12.25
N THR A 64 -3.92 13.36 -13.26
CA THR A 64 -4.18 13.87 -14.62
C THR A 64 -5.68 13.96 -14.93
N GLN A 65 -6.53 13.43 -14.05
CA GLN A 65 -7.98 13.46 -14.23
C GLN A 65 -8.57 14.73 -13.60
N PRO A 66 -9.49 15.44 -14.29
CA PRO A 66 -10.23 16.53 -13.69
C PRO A 66 -11.00 16.01 -12.48
N SER A 67 -11.00 16.78 -11.38
CA SER A 67 -11.63 16.41 -10.10
C SER A 67 -12.97 15.69 -10.33
N MET A 68 -13.06 14.43 -9.91
CA MET A 68 -14.35 13.76 -9.70
C MET A 68 -15.09 14.57 -8.64
N LYS A 69 -15.97 15.46 -9.09
CA LYS A 69 -17.00 16.08 -8.26
C LYS A 69 -18.19 15.12 -8.33
N ASP A 70 -18.35 14.33 -7.29
CA ASP A 70 -19.66 13.75 -6.96
C ASP A 70 -20.64 14.87 -6.55
#